data_AF-A0A8S3I2J3-F1
#
_entry.id   AF-A0A8S3I2J3-F1
#
_cell.length_a   1.000
_cell.length_b   1.000
_cell.length_c   1.000
_cell.angle_alpha   90.00
_cell.angle_beta   90.00
_cell.angle_gamma   90.00
#
_symmetry.space_group_name_H-M   'P 1'
#
loop_
_entity.id
_entity.type
_entity.pdbx_description
1 polymer ?
#
loop_
_entity_poly.entity_id
_entity_poly.type
_entity_poly.pdbx_seq_one_letter_code
_entity_poly.pdbx_strand_id
1 'polypeptide(L)'
;MSLRRVPNNLEDRVIRWFDYLWMSHKSVDDNHVLSLLPYKLRAEIAIHVHLDTLKRVEIFQNTEAGFLNELVLRLKPVLFSPGDFICRKGEVGKEMYIVNRGKLHVMAENSKTVLATLKA
;
A
#
# COMPACT_ATOMS: atom_id res chain seq x y z
N MET A 1 16.53 5.48 -19.74
CA MET A 1 16.24 4.09 -20.17
C MET A 1 16.38 3.91 -21.70
N SER A 2 17.33 4.60 -22.34
CA SER A 2 17.49 4.67 -23.80
C SER A 2 18.00 3.37 -24.44
N LEU A 3 18.69 2.51 -23.68
CA LEU A 3 19.31 1.29 -24.20
C LEU A 3 18.30 0.17 -24.56
N ARG A 4 17.06 0.25 -24.08
CA ARG A 4 16.03 -0.80 -24.24
C ARG A 4 14.80 -0.38 -25.06
N ARG A 5 14.82 0.80 -25.69
CA ARG A 5 13.67 1.37 -26.44
C ARG A 5 12.35 1.29 -25.65
N VAL A 6 12.39 1.63 -24.37
CA VAL A 6 11.18 1.74 -23.54
C VAL A 6 10.35 2.91 -24.09
N PRO A 7 9.03 2.75 -24.34
CA PRO A 7 8.22 3.85 -24.83
C PRO A 7 8.14 4.98 -23.80
N ASN A 8 8.16 6.23 -24.28
CA ASN A 8 8.29 7.44 -23.45
C ASN A 8 7.24 7.51 -22.33
N ASN A 9 6.01 7.04 -22.58
CA ASN A 9 4.95 7.01 -21.58
C ASN A 9 5.28 6.12 -20.36
N LEU A 10 6.02 5.03 -20.55
CA LEU A 10 6.49 4.16 -19.47
C LEU A 10 7.69 4.79 -18.76
N GLU A 11 8.61 5.42 -19.50
CA GLU A 11 9.74 6.14 -18.89
C GLU A 11 9.24 7.28 -17.99
N ASP A 12 8.30 8.08 -18.47
CA ASP A 12 7.66 9.14 -17.68
C ASP A 12 6.93 8.61 -16.44
N ARG A 13 6.28 7.44 -16.53
CA ARG A 13 5.63 6.80 -15.38
C ARG A 13 6.65 6.35 -14.35
N VAL A 14 7.78 5.77 -14.78
CA VAL A 14 8.85 5.34 -13.88
C VAL A 14 9.48 6.55 -13.18
N ILE A 15 9.77 7.62 -13.91
CA ILE A 15 10.32 8.85 -13.33
C ILE A 15 9.37 9.41 -12.27
N ARG A 16 8.08 9.57 -12.59
CA ARG A 16 7.07 10.04 -11.62
C ARG A 16 6.95 9.13 -10.40
N TRP A 17 7.09 7.82 -10.58
CA TRP A 17 7.09 6.88 -9.46
C TRP A 17 8.30 7.08 -8.53
N PHE A 18 9.50 7.26 -9.10
CA PHE A 18 10.71 7.55 -8.31
C PHE A 18 10.63 8.90 -7.59
N ASP A 19 10.14 9.95 -8.26
CA ASP A 19 9.92 11.27 -7.65
C ASP A 19 8.95 11.14 -6.47
N TYR A 20 7.85 10.41 -6.65
CA TYR A 20 6.87 10.18 -5.58
C TYR A 20 7.46 9.36 -4.42
N LEU A 21 8.24 8.32 -4.73
CA LEU A 21 8.93 7.52 -3.73
C LEU A 21 9.86 8.41 -2.88
N TRP A 22 10.67 9.24 -3.54
CA TRP A 22 11.59 10.18 -2.90
C TRP A 22 10.86 11.19 -2.01
N MET A 23 9.77 11.80 -2.51
CA MET A 23 8.93 12.74 -1.75
C MET A 23 8.19 12.09 -0.58
N SER A 24 7.88 10.79 -0.68
CA SER A 24 7.13 10.07 0.35
C SER A 24 7.95 9.72 1.59
N HIS A 25 9.26 10.03 1.61
CA HIS A 25 10.23 9.69 2.67
C HIS A 25 10.29 8.20 3.06
N LYS A 26 9.59 7.31 2.32
CA LYS A 26 9.82 5.88 2.40
C LYS A 26 11.11 5.58 1.67
N SER A 27 12.21 5.71 2.38
CA SER A 27 13.48 5.27 1.87
C SER A 27 13.36 3.77 1.56
N VAL A 28 13.96 3.33 0.45
CA VAL A 28 14.13 1.88 0.17
C VAL A 28 14.87 1.19 1.34
N ASP A 29 15.56 1.98 2.16
CA ASP A 29 16.38 1.57 3.30
C ASP A 29 15.58 1.20 4.56
N ASP A 30 14.32 1.65 4.72
CA ASP A 30 13.52 1.32 5.91
C ASP A 30 13.35 -0.20 6.07
N ASN A 31 13.07 -0.91 4.96
CA ASN A 31 12.98 -2.36 4.97
C ASN A 31 14.33 -3.04 5.20
N HIS A 32 15.43 -2.43 4.75
CA HIS A 32 16.78 -2.95 4.94
C HIS A 32 17.20 -2.82 6.41
N VAL A 33 17.04 -1.64 7.02
CA VAL A 33 17.30 -1.39 8.44
C VAL A 33 16.45 -2.30 9.33
N LEU A 34 15.14 -2.41 9.03
CA LEU A 34 14.27 -3.33 9.76
C LEU A 34 14.76 -4.78 9.64
N SER A 35 15.26 -5.20 8.47
CA SER A 35 15.77 -6.57 8.28
C SER A 35 16.99 -6.92 9.15
N LEU A 36 17.79 -5.92 9.54
CA LEU A 36 18.94 -6.09 10.44
C LEU A 36 18.52 -6.29 11.90
N LEU A 37 17.27 -5.95 12.25
CA LEU A 37 16.77 -6.09 13.61
C LEU A 37 16.31 -7.53 13.92
N PRO A 38 16.57 -8.03 15.15
CA PRO A 38 15.96 -9.24 15.67
C PRO A 38 14.43 -9.23 15.51
N TYR A 39 13.86 -10.42 15.30
CA TYR A 39 12.43 -10.58 15.03
C TYR A 39 11.53 -9.89 16.07
N LYS A 40 11.87 -9.99 17.37
CA LYS A 40 11.10 -9.35 18.44
C LYS A 40 11.00 -7.82 18.27
N LEU A 41 12.12 -7.16 17.97
CA LEU A 41 12.14 -5.70 17.78
C LEU A 41 11.38 -5.28 16.52
N ARG A 42 11.51 -6.04 15.42
CA ARG A 42 10.69 -5.81 14.22
C ARG A 42 9.19 -5.92 14.53
N ALA A 43 8.82 -6.93 15.30
CA ALA A 43 7.43 -7.18 15.66
C ALA A 43 6.87 -6.03 16.52
N GLU A 44 7.62 -5.57 17.52
CA GLU A 44 7.24 -4.43 18.35
C GLU A 44 7.07 -3.14 17.53
N ILE A 45 7.99 -2.85 16.62
CA ILE A 45 7.89 -1.69 15.72
C ILE A 45 6.64 -1.81 14.83
N ALA A 46 6.43 -2.97 14.20
CA ALA A 46 5.28 -3.18 13.32
C ALA A 46 3.97 -2.96 14.08
N ILE A 47 3.84 -3.55 15.28
CA ILE A 47 2.69 -3.36 16.18
C ILE A 47 2.49 -1.88 16.48
N HIS A 48 3.54 -1.18 16.92
CA HIS A 48 3.45 0.23 17.25
C HIS A 48 2.99 1.11 16.08
N VAL A 49 3.45 0.82 14.86
CA VAL A 49 3.15 1.63 13.66
C VAL A 49 1.77 1.33 13.07
N HIS A 50 1.33 0.07 13.08
CA HIS A 50 0.17 -0.37 12.30
C HIS A 50 -1.06 -0.75 13.13
N LEU A 51 -0.93 -1.02 14.43
CA LEU A 51 -2.04 -1.50 15.26
C LEU A 51 -3.21 -0.52 15.29
N ASP A 52 -2.94 0.78 15.42
CA ASP A 52 -4.00 1.81 15.44
C ASP A 52 -4.71 1.94 14.10
N THR A 53 -4.02 1.66 13.00
CA THR A 53 -4.66 1.63 11.67
C THR A 53 -5.63 0.46 11.57
N LEU A 54 -5.26 -0.73 12.06
CA LEU A 54 -6.14 -1.88 12.06
C LEU A 54 -7.34 -1.73 12.98
N LYS A 55 -7.16 -1.14 14.17
CA LYS A 55 -8.26 -0.89 15.11
C LYS A 55 -9.37 0.00 14.55
N ARG A 56 -9.04 0.89 13.60
CA ARG A 56 -10.02 1.76 12.93
C ARG A 56 -10.82 1.04 11.85
N VAL A 57 -10.37 -0.12 11.39
CA VAL A 57 -11.07 -0.90 10.37
C VAL A 57 -12.24 -1.63 11.02
N GLU A 58 -13.46 -1.29 10.60
CA GLU A 58 -14.71 -1.74 11.21
C GLU A 58 -14.82 -3.28 11.33
N ILE A 59 -14.40 -4.00 10.27
CA ILE A 59 -14.44 -5.47 10.26
C ILE A 59 -13.54 -6.13 11.32
N PHE A 60 -12.61 -5.38 11.93
CA PHE A 60 -11.70 -5.89 12.95
C PHE A 60 -12.02 -5.43 14.37
N GLN A 61 -13.03 -4.59 14.59
CA GLN A 61 -13.31 -4.00 15.92
C GLN A 61 -13.65 -5.03 17.00
N ASN A 62 -14.26 -6.16 16.64
CA ASN A 62 -14.65 -7.22 17.57
C ASN A 62 -13.66 -8.40 17.59
N THR A 63 -12.42 -8.17 17.18
CA THR A 63 -11.37 -9.20 17.17
C THR A 63 -10.49 -9.12 18.41
N GLU A 64 -9.95 -10.25 18.84
CA GLU A 64 -9.03 -10.30 19.96
C GLU A 64 -7.71 -9.58 19.64
N ALA A 65 -7.08 -8.97 20.65
CA ALA A 65 -5.81 -8.26 20.47
C ALA A 65 -4.70 -9.15 19.87
N GLY A 66 -4.70 -10.45 20.19
CA GLY A 66 -3.76 -11.41 19.61
C GLY A 66 -3.92 -11.57 18.09
N PHE A 67 -5.16 -11.55 17.59
CA PHE A 67 -5.45 -11.60 16.15
C PHE A 67 -4.92 -10.35 15.44
N LEU A 68 -5.16 -9.16 16.01
CA LEU A 68 -4.65 -7.91 15.44
C LEU A 68 -3.12 -7.90 15.38
N ASN A 69 -2.44 -8.35 16.44
CA ASN A 69 -0.99 -8.44 16.47
C ASN A 69 -0.45 -9.36 15.37
N GLU A 70 -1.05 -10.55 15.19
CA GLU A 70 -0.69 -11.46 14.09
C GLU A 70 -0.94 -10.84 12.71
N LEU A 71 -2.02 -10.08 12.56
CA LEU A 71 -2.36 -9.43 11.29
C LEU A 71 -1.34 -8.33 10.96
N VAL A 72 -0.94 -7.52 11.94
CA VAL A 72 0.09 -6.49 11.78
C VAL A 72 1.38 -7.08 11.21
N LEU A 73 1.82 -8.22 11.73
CA LEU A 73 3.07 -8.86 11.29
C LEU A 73 3.01 -9.38 9.85
N ARG A 74 1.81 -9.58 9.30
CA ARG A 74 1.59 -10.03 7.91
C ARG A 74 1.27 -8.88 6.95
N LEU A 75 1.08 -7.66 7.44
CA LEU A 75 0.85 -6.50 6.59
C LEU A 75 2.07 -6.21 5.72
N LYS A 76 1.81 -5.90 4.44
CA LYS A 76 2.83 -5.50 3.49
C LYS A 76 2.54 -4.07 3.03
N PRO A 77 3.43 -3.10 3.27
CA PRO A 77 3.25 -1.77 2.72
C PRO A 77 3.43 -1.82 1.21
N VAL A 78 2.43 -1.33 0.48
CA VAL A 78 2.47 -1.19 -0.99
C VAL A 78 2.26 0.29 -1.34
N LEU A 79 2.94 0.75 -2.40
CA LEU A 79 2.84 2.11 -2.92
C LEU A 79 2.27 2.06 -4.33
N PHE A 80 1.26 2.88 -4.59
CA PHE A 80 0.67 3.05 -5.92
C PHE A 80 0.83 4.51 -6.34
N SER A 81 1.15 4.75 -7.62
CA SER A 81 1.22 6.10 -8.16
C SER A 81 -0.18 6.61 -8.55
N PRO A 82 -0.39 7.94 -8.59
CA PRO A 82 -1.63 8.50 -9.11
C PRO A 82 -1.97 7.95 -10.51
N GLY A 83 -3.17 7.41 -10.66
CA GLY A 83 -3.66 6.81 -11.91
C GLY A 83 -3.40 5.31 -12.06
N ASP A 84 -2.68 4.67 -11.13
CA ASP A 84 -2.55 3.21 -11.14
C ASP A 84 -3.87 2.52 -10.74
N PHE A 85 -4.13 1.38 -11.37
CA PHE A 85 -5.23 0.50 -11.01
C PHE A 85 -4.74 -0.54 -10.01
N ILE A 86 -5.39 -0.61 -8.84
CA ILE A 86 -5.06 -1.61 -7.80
C ILE A 86 -5.68 -2.97 -8.15
N CYS A 87 -6.93 -2.97 -8.61
CA CYS A 87 -7.64 -4.16 -9.09
C CYS A 87 -8.62 -3.77 -10.19
N ARG A 88 -9.02 -4.74 -11.02
CA ARG A 88 -9.97 -4.51 -12.12
C ARG A 88 -11.15 -5.46 -12.06
N LYS A 89 -12.29 -5.00 -12.61
CA LYS A 89 -13.47 -5.84 -12.74
C LYS A 89 -13.14 -7.06 -13.61
N GLY A 90 -13.56 -8.24 -13.14
CA GLY A 90 -13.32 -9.52 -13.81
C GLY A 90 -12.04 -10.24 -13.34
N GLU A 91 -11.18 -9.59 -12.55
CA GLU A 91 -10.03 -10.23 -11.92
C GLU A 91 -10.44 -10.96 -10.63
N VAL A 92 -9.79 -12.09 -10.34
CA VAL A 92 -10.01 -12.83 -9.09
C VAL A 92 -9.33 -12.07 -7.94
N GLY A 93 -10.12 -11.53 -7.01
CA GLY A 93 -9.61 -10.89 -5.81
C GLY A 93 -9.03 -11.91 -4.83
N LYS A 94 -7.72 -11.83 -4.57
CA LYS A 94 -7.00 -12.70 -3.61
C LYS A 94 -6.45 -11.94 -2.40
N GLU A 95 -6.59 -10.62 -2.41
CA GLU A 95 -5.91 -9.71 -1.49
C GLU A 95 -6.90 -8.70 -0.93
N MET A 96 -6.63 -8.29 0.31
CA MET A 96 -7.34 -7.20 0.97
C MET A 96 -6.38 -6.01 1.12
N TYR A 97 -6.88 -4.81 0.83
CA TYR A 97 -6.11 -3.57 0.91
C TYR A 97 -6.69 -2.65 1.98
N ILE A 98 -5.81 -1.96 2.71
CA ILE A 98 -6.17 -0.95 3.71
C ILE A 98 -5.54 0.37 3.28
N VAL A 99 -6.37 1.41 3.12
CA VAL A 99 -5.89 2.74 2.73
C VAL A 99 -5.30 3.42 3.96
N ASN A 100 -3.96 3.43 4.07
CA ASN A 100 -3.27 4.11 5.16
C ASN A 100 -2.99 5.60 4.86
N ARG A 101 -2.78 5.95 3.59
CA ARG A 101 -2.56 7.34 3.14
C ARG A 101 -3.04 7.51 1.71
N GLY A 102 -3.66 8.65 1.42
CA GLY A 102 -4.16 8.99 0.09
C GLY A 102 -5.65 8.71 -0.08
N LYS A 103 -6.09 8.72 -1.35
CA LYS A 103 -7.48 8.40 -1.72
C LYS A 103 -7.49 7.46 -2.92
N LEU A 104 -8.48 6.59 -2.96
CA LEU A 104 -8.78 5.69 -4.08
C LEU A 104 -10.15 6.03 -4.65
N HIS A 105 -10.32 5.76 -5.94
CA HIS A 105 -11.59 5.94 -6.64
C HIS A 105 -12.08 4.59 -7.12
N VAL A 106 -13.27 4.20 -6.70
CA VAL A 106 -13.97 3.05 -7.24
C VAL A 106 -14.64 3.52 -8.52
N MET A 107 -14.16 3.05 -9.66
CA MET A 107 -14.63 3.46 -10.98
C MET A 107 -15.75 2.53 -11.47
N ALA A 108 -16.73 3.09 -12.17
CA ALA A 108 -17.70 2.30 -12.94
C ALA A 108 -17.02 1.63 -14.14
N GLU A 109 -17.68 0.66 -14.78
CA GLU A 109 -17.13 -0.05 -15.95
C GLU A 109 -16.71 0.87 -17.10
N ASN A 110 -17.40 2.00 -17.24
CA ASN A 110 -17.08 3.00 -18.26
C ASN A 110 -15.76 3.75 -17.99
N SER A 111 -15.08 3.50 -16.86
CA SER A 111 -13.84 4.16 -16.42
C SER A 111 -13.90 5.69 -16.36
N LYS A 112 -15.11 6.27 -16.38
CA LYS A 112 -15.35 7.72 -16.38
C LYS A 112 -16.12 8.18 -15.14
N THR A 113 -16.99 7.33 -14.62
CA THR A 113 -17.82 7.65 -13.46
C THR A 113 -17.17 7.13 -12.17
N VAL A 114 -17.05 7.99 -11.16
CA VAL A 114 -16.61 7.59 -9.81
C VAL A 114 -17.84 7.15 -9.02
N LEU A 115 -17.83 5.91 -8.54
CA LEU A 115 -18.90 5.32 -7.74
C LEU A 115 -18.70 5.59 -6.24
N ALA A 116 -17.45 5.52 -5.79
CA ALA A 116 -17.09 5.78 -4.39
C ALA A 116 -15.67 6.31 -4.28
N THR A 117 -15.40 7.05 -3.21
CA THR A 117 -14.04 7.47 -2.83
C THR A 117 -13.67 6.84 -1.50
N LEU A 118 -12.61 6.03 -1.50
CA LEU A 118 -12.04 5.46 -0.28
C LEU A 118 -10.88 6.36 0.16
N LYS A 119 -10.86 6.78 1.42
CA LYS A 119 -9.79 7.61 1.99
C LYS A 119 -9.38 7.04 3.35
N ALA A 120 -8.13 7.32 3.74
CA ALA A 120 -7.64 7.04 5.08
C ALA A 120 -8.39 7.86 6.15
#